data_AF-S5ZJS9-F1
#
_entry.id   AF-S5ZJS9-F1
#
_cell.length_a   1.000
_cell.length_b   1.000
_cell.length_c   1.000
_cell.angle_alpha   90.00
_cell.angle_beta   90.00
_cell.angle_gamma   90.00
#
_symmetry.space_group_name_H-M   'P 1'
#
loop_
_entity.id
_entity.type
_entity.pdbx_description
1 polymer ?
#
loop_
_entity_poly.entity_id
_entity_poly.type
_entity_poly.pdbx_seq_one_letter_code
_entity_poly.pdbx_strand_id
1 'polypeptide(L)'
;MVRNIAIAALLTAAFASTLPKRDPCSVTDYSGLATAVSSCTNIVLNGFQVPTGKALDLSKLKDGATVTFKGKTTFATTADNDFDPIVISGNGITITGASGHVIDGNGPAYWDGEGSNNKDNPKPDHFIVVKKTTGNSKITNLNIQNWPVHCFDITGSSQLTISGLILDNRLGDKPNAKSGSLPAAHNSDGFDISSSDHVTLDNIHVY
;
A
#
# COMPACT_ATOMS: atom_id res chain seq x y z
N MET A 1 -59.96 11.65 -57.46
CA MET A 1 -59.64 11.45 -56.03
C MET A 1 -58.19 11.02 -55.92
N VAL A 2 -57.30 11.88 -55.44
CA VAL A 2 -55.90 11.53 -55.17
C VAL A 2 -55.75 11.48 -53.65
N ARG A 3 -55.45 10.30 -53.10
CA ARG A 3 -55.30 10.08 -51.65
C ARG A 3 -53.86 10.40 -51.26
N ASN A 4 -53.68 11.41 -50.41
CA ASN A 4 -52.40 11.69 -49.75
C ASN A 4 -52.14 10.63 -48.67
N ILE A 5 -50.98 9.99 -48.73
CA ILE A 5 -50.46 9.11 -47.68
C ILE A 5 -49.43 9.92 -46.89
N ALA A 6 -49.73 10.20 -45.62
CA ALA A 6 -48.79 10.81 -44.70
C ALA A 6 -47.94 9.70 -44.04
N ILE A 7 -46.62 9.81 -44.16
CA ILE A 7 -45.66 8.92 -43.49
C ILE A 7 -45.28 9.59 -42.17
N ALA A 8 -45.65 8.97 -41.05
CA ALA A 8 -45.22 9.38 -39.73
C ALA A 8 -43.82 8.78 -39.45
N ALA A 9 -42.81 9.63 -39.29
CA ALA A 9 -41.48 9.21 -38.88
C ALA A 9 -41.44 9.03 -37.36
N LEU A 10 -41.17 7.81 -36.90
CA LEU A 10 -40.84 7.55 -35.49
C LEU A 10 -39.38 7.96 -35.23
N LEU A 11 -39.20 8.96 -34.36
CA LEU A 11 -37.90 9.33 -33.80
C LEU A 11 -37.54 8.37 -32.66
N THR A 12 -36.51 7.54 -32.86
CA THR A 12 -35.91 6.73 -31.79
C THR A 12 -34.99 7.61 -30.95
N ALA A 13 -35.38 7.91 -29.71
CA ALA A 13 -34.50 8.56 -28.74
C ALA A 13 -33.44 7.56 -28.25
N ALA A 14 -32.17 7.80 -28.59
CA ALA A 14 -31.05 7.04 -28.05
C ALA A 14 -30.74 7.53 -26.63
N PHE A 15 -30.95 6.68 -25.63
CA PHE A 15 -30.49 6.93 -24.27
C PHE A 15 -28.97 6.71 -24.22
N ALA A 16 -28.20 7.80 -24.22
CA ALA A 16 -26.78 7.73 -23.90
C ALA A 16 -26.64 7.37 -22.42
N SER A 17 -26.20 6.14 -22.12
CA SER A 17 -25.86 5.74 -20.76
C SER A 17 -24.59 6.49 -20.32
N THR A 18 -24.74 7.54 -19.51
CA THR A 18 -23.59 8.18 -18.87
C THR A 18 -23.08 7.24 -17.78
N LEU A 19 -22.01 6.50 -18.07
CA LEU A 19 -21.27 5.78 -17.05
C LEU A 19 -20.89 6.78 -15.95
N PRO A 20 -21.13 6.46 -14.66
CA PRO A 20 -20.75 7.35 -13.58
C PRO A 20 -19.25 7.63 -13.66
N LYS A 21 -18.89 8.92 -13.65
CA LYS A 21 -17.50 9.38 -13.63
C LYS A 21 -16.81 8.75 -12.43
N ARG A 22 -15.79 7.92 -12.67
CA ARG A 22 -14.98 7.37 -11.58
C ARG A 22 -14.33 8.50 -10.82
N ASP A 23 -14.46 8.49 -9.50
CA ASP A 23 -13.74 9.41 -8.62
C ASP A 23 -12.24 9.07 -8.69
N PRO A 24 -11.38 9.94 -9.23
CA PRO A 24 -9.95 9.66 -9.37
C PRO A 24 -9.25 9.50 -8.02
N CYS A 25 -9.87 9.92 -6.92
CA CYS A 25 -9.32 9.83 -5.57
C CYS A 25 -9.68 8.51 -4.87
N SER A 26 -10.60 7.72 -5.43
CA SER A 26 -11.01 6.41 -4.92
C SER A 26 -10.43 5.31 -5.82
N VAL A 27 -9.24 4.84 -5.46
CA VAL A 27 -8.43 3.91 -6.26
C VAL A 27 -8.89 2.48 -5.99
N THR A 28 -9.36 1.78 -7.03
CA THR A 28 -9.83 0.38 -6.95
C THR A 28 -8.86 -0.62 -7.57
N ASP A 29 -7.87 -0.14 -8.30
CA ASP A 29 -6.82 -0.94 -8.92
C ASP A 29 -5.55 -0.11 -9.08
N TYR A 30 -4.41 -0.78 -9.27
CA TYR A 30 -3.10 -0.13 -9.31
C TYR A 30 -2.98 0.98 -10.36
N SER A 31 -3.70 0.87 -11.50
CA SER A 31 -3.57 1.82 -12.61
C SER A 31 -4.07 3.23 -12.25
N GLY A 32 -4.98 3.35 -11.28
CA GLY A 32 -5.48 4.64 -10.79
C GLY A 32 -4.55 5.37 -9.82
N LEU A 33 -3.52 4.69 -9.28
CA LEU A 33 -2.68 5.23 -8.20
C LEU A 33 -1.98 6.54 -8.58
N ALA A 34 -1.30 6.57 -9.72
CA ALA A 34 -0.53 7.73 -10.14
C ALA A 34 -1.43 8.97 -10.38
N THR A 35 -2.64 8.75 -10.91
CA THR A 35 -3.63 9.82 -11.07
C THR A 35 -4.11 10.34 -9.71
N ALA A 36 -4.41 9.45 -8.75
CA ALA A 36 -4.82 9.87 -7.42
C ALA A 36 -3.74 10.69 -6.70
N VAL A 37 -2.49 10.20 -6.69
CA VAL A 37 -1.35 10.87 -6.05
C VAL A 37 -1.11 12.27 -6.63
N SER A 38 -1.20 12.41 -7.96
CA SER A 38 -0.97 13.71 -8.62
C SER A 38 -2.13 14.69 -8.53
N SER A 39 -3.37 14.21 -8.35
CA SER A 39 -4.57 15.07 -8.43
C SER A 39 -5.26 15.31 -7.09
N CYS A 40 -5.15 14.40 -6.12
CA CYS A 40 -5.96 14.39 -4.91
C CYS A 40 -5.15 14.72 -3.64
N THR A 41 -5.83 15.30 -2.65
CA THR A 41 -5.33 15.43 -1.27
C THR A 41 -6.01 14.46 -0.31
N ASN A 42 -7.10 13.81 -0.72
CA ASN A 42 -7.78 12.77 0.07
C ASN A 42 -7.89 11.53 -0.82
N ILE A 43 -7.00 10.56 -0.63
CA ILE A 43 -6.89 9.35 -1.44
C ILE A 43 -7.43 8.16 -0.65
N VAL A 44 -8.26 7.35 -1.28
CA VAL A 44 -8.76 6.10 -0.72
C VAL A 44 -8.26 4.94 -1.57
N LEU A 45 -7.51 4.02 -0.97
CA LEU A 45 -7.06 2.79 -1.62
C LEU A 45 -8.01 1.67 -1.21
N ASN A 46 -8.85 1.19 -2.13
CA ASN A 46 -9.95 0.27 -1.83
C ASN A 46 -9.55 -1.21 -1.68
N GLY A 47 -8.26 -1.50 -1.57
CA GLY A 47 -7.73 -2.85 -1.50
C GLY A 47 -7.65 -3.48 -2.88
N PHE A 48 -6.42 -3.64 -3.35
CA PHE A 48 -6.11 -4.28 -4.63
C PHE A 48 -4.73 -4.92 -4.52
N GLN A 49 -4.43 -5.83 -5.45
CA GLN A 49 -3.08 -6.37 -5.59
C GLN A 49 -2.21 -5.38 -6.36
N VAL A 50 -1.06 -5.04 -5.80
CA VAL A 50 0.02 -4.34 -6.49
C VAL A 50 0.77 -5.35 -7.38
N PRO A 51 0.93 -5.08 -8.69
CA PRO A 51 1.56 -6.02 -9.63
C PRO A 51 3.04 -6.29 -9.33
N THR A 52 3.58 -7.37 -9.91
CA THR A 52 5.00 -7.73 -9.76
C THR A 52 5.90 -6.62 -10.31
N GLY A 53 7.00 -6.32 -9.59
CA GLY A 53 7.95 -5.27 -9.96
C GLY A 53 7.39 -3.84 -9.92
N LYS A 54 6.22 -3.63 -9.28
CA LYS A 54 5.60 -2.30 -9.15
C LYS A 54 5.50 -1.92 -7.69
N ALA A 55 5.99 -0.73 -7.34
CA ALA A 55 5.81 -0.16 -6.02
C ALA A 55 4.44 0.54 -5.91
N LEU A 56 3.84 0.47 -4.71
CA LEU A 56 2.82 1.41 -4.26
C LEU A 56 3.52 2.75 -3.93
N ASP A 57 3.78 3.53 -4.97
CA ASP A 57 4.52 4.79 -4.87
C ASP A 57 3.63 5.94 -4.36
N LEU A 58 3.84 6.30 -3.10
CA LEU A 58 3.24 7.45 -2.42
C LEU A 58 4.30 8.53 -2.13
N SER A 59 5.43 8.55 -2.86
CA SER A 59 6.53 9.50 -2.62
C SER A 59 6.25 10.92 -3.13
N LYS A 60 5.19 11.09 -3.92
CA LYS A 60 4.80 12.37 -4.55
C LYS A 60 3.45 12.88 -4.05
N LEU A 61 3.09 12.54 -2.81
CA LEU A 61 1.88 13.09 -2.19
C LEU A 61 1.93 14.61 -2.13
N LYS A 62 0.77 15.24 -2.29
CA LYS A 62 0.62 16.68 -2.06
C LYS A 62 0.77 16.97 -0.57
N ASP A 63 1.26 18.17 -0.25
CA ASP A 63 1.31 18.65 1.13
C ASP A 63 -0.06 18.55 1.80
N GLY A 64 -0.09 18.06 3.05
CA GLY A 64 -1.31 17.86 3.80
C GLY A 64 -2.18 16.68 3.33
N ALA A 65 -1.73 15.88 2.37
CA ALA A 65 -2.56 14.80 1.83
C ALA A 65 -2.83 13.70 2.87
N THR A 66 -4.04 13.15 2.82
CA THR A 66 -4.46 11.96 3.56
C THR A 66 -4.63 10.79 2.60
N VAL A 67 -4.03 9.64 2.95
CA VAL A 67 -4.22 8.35 2.27
C VAL A 67 -4.89 7.39 3.25
N THR A 68 -6.03 6.83 2.86
CA THR A 68 -6.78 5.84 3.65
C THR A 68 -6.76 4.48 2.96
N PHE A 69 -6.18 3.48 3.61
CA PHE A 69 -6.28 2.07 3.21
C PHE A 69 -7.64 1.49 3.61
N LYS A 70 -8.31 0.81 2.68
CA LYS A 70 -9.53 0.04 2.89
C LYS A 70 -9.36 -1.36 2.29
N GLY A 71 -10.22 -2.28 2.70
CA GLY A 71 -10.20 -3.65 2.17
C GLY A 71 -8.85 -4.31 2.41
N LYS A 72 -8.43 -5.19 1.49
CA LYS A 72 -7.14 -5.88 1.57
C LYS A 72 -6.23 -5.44 0.43
N THR A 73 -5.12 -4.80 0.77
CA THR A 73 -4.01 -4.55 -0.17
C THR A 73 -3.04 -5.71 -0.10
N THR A 74 -2.63 -6.23 -1.26
CA THR A 74 -1.65 -7.32 -1.39
C THR A 74 -0.56 -6.95 -2.39
N PHE A 75 0.54 -7.68 -2.37
CA PHE A 75 1.63 -7.51 -3.32
C PHE A 75 1.87 -8.82 -4.06
N ALA A 76 2.02 -8.75 -5.38
CA ALA A 76 2.54 -9.89 -6.14
C ALA A 76 4.02 -10.13 -5.81
N THR A 77 4.48 -11.36 -5.98
CA THR A 77 5.88 -11.72 -5.73
C THR A 77 6.82 -10.94 -6.63
N THR A 78 7.84 -10.30 -6.04
CA THR A 78 8.94 -9.61 -6.71
C THR A 78 10.23 -10.08 -6.05
N ALA A 79 10.98 -10.96 -6.72
CA ALA A 79 12.22 -11.53 -6.20
C ALA A 79 13.38 -10.57 -6.49
N ASP A 80 13.53 -9.56 -5.64
CA ASP A 80 14.56 -8.52 -5.74
C ASP A 80 14.81 -7.95 -4.33
N ASN A 81 16.07 -7.85 -3.92
CA ASN A 81 16.45 -7.32 -2.60
C ASN A 81 16.37 -5.79 -2.56
N ASP A 82 16.55 -5.12 -3.71
CA ASP A 82 16.57 -3.65 -3.80
C ASP A 82 15.17 -3.07 -4.08
N PHE A 83 14.14 -3.92 -4.13
CA PHE A 83 12.77 -3.51 -4.42
C PHE A 83 12.04 -3.06 -3.15
N ASP A 84 11.59 -1.81 -3.13
CA ASP A 84 10.74 -1.25 -2.07
C ASP A 84 9.25 -1.36 -2.48
N PRO A 85 8.43 -2.24 -1.86
CA PRO A 85 7.03 -2.42 -2.26
C PRO A 85 6.16 -1.21 -1.97
N ILE A 86 6.40 -0.48 -0.87
CA ILE A 86 5.71 0.76 -0.52
C ILE A 86 6.75 1.85 -0.25
N VAL A 87 6.57 3.02 -0.88
CA VAL A 87 7.42 4.19 -0.64
C VAL A 87 6.56 5.38 -0.27
N ILE A 88 6.84 6.01 0.87
CA ILE A 88 6.08 7.14 1.43
C ILE A 88 7.02 8.33 1.61
N SER A 89 6.59 9.49 1.12
CA SER A 89 7.24 10.80 1.35
C SER A 89 6.20 11.91 1.32
N GLY A 90 6.42 12.99 2.06
CA GLY A 90 5.54 14.15 2.04
C GLY A 90 5.68 15.06 3.25
N ASN A 91 4.99 16.19 3.19
CA ASN A 91 4.98 17.21 4.23
C ASN A 91 3.57 17.36 4.81
N GLY A 92 3.42 17.16 6.12
CA GLY A 92 2.12 17.20 6.82
C GLY A 92 1.12 16.14 6.36
N ILE A 93 1.60 15.02 5.82
CA ILE A 93 0.72 13.96 5.30
C ILE A 93 0.16 13.08 6.43
N THR A 94 -0.97 12.43 6.14
CA THR A 94 -1.56 11.39 7.00
C THR A 94 -1.75 10.10 6.23
N ILE A 95 -1.18 9.00 6.72
CA ILE A 95 -1.42 7.66 6.21
C ILE A 95 -2.24 6.91 7.27
N THR A 96 -3.39 6.37 6.90
CA THR A 96 -4.27 5.68 7.85
C THR A 96 -5.08 4.55 7.22
N GLY A 97 -5.81 3.82 8.04
CA GLY A 97 -6.62 2.67 7.63
C GLY A 97 -8.05 2.75 8.14
N ALA A 98 -9.01 2.33 7.33
CA ALA A 98 -10.39 2.16 7.74
C ALA A 98 -10.57 0.88 8.58
N SER A 99 -11.69 0.79 9.32
CA SER A 99 -11.99 -0.43 10.08
C SER A 99 -11.96 -1.69 9.19
N GLY A 100 -11.26 -2.73 9.67
CA GLY A 100 -11.14 -4.02 8.98
C GLY A 100 -10.19 -4.04 7.78
N HIS A 101 -9.48 -2.95 7.47
CA HIS A 101 -8.46 -2.98 6.40
C HIS A 101 -7.26 -3.86 6.79
N VAL A 102 -6.56 -4.38 5.78
CA VAL A 102 -5.32 -5.17 5.93
C VAL A 102 -4.34 -4.81 4.81
N ILE A 103 -3.06 -4.67 5.15
CA ILE A 103 -1.94 -4.61 4.22
C ILE A 103 -1.13 -5.91 4.39
N ASP A 104 -1.12 -6.77 3.37
CA ASP A 104 -0.46 -8.08 3.41
C ASP A 104 0.76 -8.08 2.49
N GLY A 105 1.95 -8.23 3.07
CA GLY A 105 3.23 -8.09 2.37
C GLY A 105 3.67 -9.31 1.56
N ASN A 106 2.85 -10.36 1.49
CA ASN A 106 3.15 -11.59 0.75
C ASN A 106 4.42 -12.33 1.24
N GLY A 107 4.79 -12.16 2.51
CA GLY A 107 5.93 -12.77 3.19
C GLY A 107 6.09 -14.29 2.96
N PRO A 108 5.03 -15.12 3.08
CA PRO A 108 5.12 -16.56 2.85
C PRO A 108 5.67 -16.97 1.48
N ALA A 109 5.58 -16.12 0.46
CA ALA A 109 6.19 -16.39 -0.84
C ALA A 109 7.72 -16.35 -0.79
N TYR A 110 8.29 -15.57 0.13
CA TYR A 110 9.71 -15.28 0.25
C TYR A 110 10.40 -16.07 1.35
N TRP A 111 9.73 -16.25 2.49
CA TRP A 111 10.30 -16.80 3.72
C TRP A 111 10.95 -18.18 3.55
N ASP A 112 12.20 -18.25 3.98
CA ASP A 112 13.10 -19.40 3.89
C ASP A 112 13.89 -19.65 5.20
N GLY A 113 13.56 -18.92 6.26
CA GLY A 113 14.25 -18.98 7.55
C GLY A 113 15.64 -18.33 7.59
N GLU A 114 16.06 -17.67 6.52
CA GLU A 114 17.36 -17.02 6.45
C GLU A 114 17.26 -15.49 6.29
N GLY A 115 16.07 -14.96 5.96
CA GLY A 115 15.82 -13.52 5.97
C GLY A 115 16.69 -12.81 4.94
N SER A 116 17.30 -11.69 5.31
CA SER A 116 18.21 -10.91 4.45
C SER A 116 19.57 -11.58 4.20
N ASN A 117 19.86 -12.71 4.85
CA ASN A 117 21.16 -13.40 4.69
C ASN A 117 21.21 -14.32 3.46
N ASN A 118 20.07 -14.68 2.86
CA ASN A 118 20.03 -15.58 1.72
C ASN A 118 20.00 -14.83 0.39
N LYS A 119 21.19 -14.72 -0.22
CA LYS A 119 21.39 -14.13 -1.56
C LYS A 119 20.74 -14.91 -2.72
N ASP A 120 20.44 -16.20 -2.54
CA ASP A 120 19.94 -17.08 -3.60
C ASP A 120 18.40 -17.15 -3.63
N ASN A 121 17.73 -16.52 -2.65
CA ASN A 121 16.28 -16.32 -2.63
C ASN A 121 15.97 -14.84 -2.37
N PRO A 122 16.03 -14.00 -3.43
CA PRO A 122 15.84 -12.56 -3.28
C PRO A 122 14.44 -12.21 -2.79
N LYS A 123 14.38 -11.25 -1.88
CA LYS A 123 13.15 -10.84 -1.19
C LYS A 123 13.26 -9.36 -0.83
N PRO A 124 12.18 -8.58 -0.93
CA PRO A 124 12.21 -7.15 -0.63
C PRO A 124 12.75 -6.89 0.78
N ASP A 125 13.89 -6.18 0.87
CA ASP A 125 14.57 -5.99 2.15
C ASP A 125 13.77 -5.05 3.06
N HIS A 126 13.20 -3.97 2.49
CA HIS A 126 12.32 -3.04 3.20
C HIS A 126 10.92 -3.06 2.61
N PHE A 127 9.91 -3.46 3.39
CA PHE A 127 8.53 -3.51 2.91
C PHE A 127 7.92 -2.11 2.74
N ILE A 128 8.16 -1.22 3.70
CA ILE A 128 7.63 0.14 3.74
C ILE A 128 8.76 1.12 4.02
N VAL A 129 9.14 1.88 2.99
CA VAL A 129 10.14 2.94 3.13
C VAL A 129 9.45 4.27 3.37
N VAL A 130 9.59 4.82 4.57
CA VAL A 130 9.13 6.15 4.97
C VAL A 130 10.31 7.10 4.94
N LYS A 131 10.46 7.83 3.83
CA LYS A 131 11.60 8.72 3.61
C LYS A 131 11.20 10.17 3.41
N LYS A 132 12.00 11.11 3.89
CA LYS A 132 11.78 12.56 3.70
C LYS A 132 10.35 12.98 4.09
N THR A 133 9.84 12.41 5.18
CA THR A 133 8.49 12.67 5.67
C THR A 133 8.57 13.67 6.83
N THR A 134 7.92 14.82 6.69
CA THR A 134 8.10 15.99 7.57
C THR A 134 6.78 16.66 7.97
N GLY A 135 6.84 17.75 8.75
CA GLY A 135 5.70 18.67 8.91
C GLY A 135 4.58 18.15 9.81
N ASN A 136 4.91 17.44 10.89
CA ASN A 136 3.94 16.79 11.78
C ASN A 136 3.11 15.70 11.09
N SER A 137 3.72 15.01 10.12
CA SER A 137 3.10 13.89 9.42
C SER A 137 2.73 12.75 10.37
N LYS A 138 1.74 11.95 9.98
CA LYS A 138 1.18 10.87 10.81
C LYS A 138 1.01 9.58 10.02
N ILE A 139 1.39 8.46 10.60
CA ILE A 139 1.05 7.11 10.11
C ILE A 139 0.29 6.41 11.23
N THR A 140 -0.99 6.11 11.02
CA THR A 140 -1.87 5.71 12.13
C THR A 140 -2.80 4.57 11.79
N ASN A 141 -3.10 3.72 12.76
CA ASN A 141 -4.18 2.72 12.68
C ASN A 141 -4.05 1.78 11.46
N LEU A 142 -2.84 1.33 11.14
CA LEU A 142 -2.60 0.33 10.09
C LEU A 142 -2.52 -1.08 10.66
N ASN A 143 -3.15 -2.02 9.95
CA ASN A 143 -2.99 -3.45 10.17
C ASN A 143 -2.11 -4.01 9.06
N ILE A 144 -0.87 -4.34 9.40
CA ILE A 144 0.12 -4.91 8.49
C ILE A 144 0.39 -6.34 8.92
N GLN A 145 0.44 -7.24 7.95
CA GLN A 145 0.74 -8.64 8.21
C GLN A 145 1.66 -9.22 7.15
N ASN A 146 2.39 -10.27 7.52
CA ASN A 146 3.10 -11.14 6.60
C ASN A 146 4.04 -10.37 5.67
N TRP A 147 4.97 -9.59 6.20
CA TRP A 147 5.96 -8.86 5.38
C TRP A 147 7.24 -9.68 5.16
N PRO A 148 8.04 -9.39 4.11
CA PRO A 148 9.14 -10.26 3.69
C PRO A 148 10.33 -10.27 4.67
N VAL A 149 10.96 -9.12 4.90
CA VAL A 149 12.15 -8.92 5.74
C VAL A 149 11.92 -7.75 6.69
N HIS A 150 12.49 -6.57 6.52
CA HIS A 150 12.25 -5.42 7.39
C HIS A 150 10.88 -4.78 7.07
N CYS A 151 10.09 -4.41 8.09
CA CYS A 151 8.76 -3.83 7.87
C CYS A 151 8.86 -2.34 7.51
N PHE A 152 9.22 -1.48 8.47
CA PHE A 152 9.38 -0.04 8.24
C PHE A 152 10.86 0.35 8.20
N ASP A 153 11.31 0.93 7.10
CA ASP A 153 12.53 1.75 7.05
C ASP A 153 12.15 3.23 7.11
N ILE A 154 12.41 3.86 8.25
CA ILE A 154 12.14 5.28 8.50
C ILE A 154 13.46 6.04 8.43
N THR A 155 13.63 6.81 7.35
CA THR A 155 14.90 7.50 7.09
C THR A 155 14.71 8.94 6.64
N GLY A 156 15.62 9.84 7.05
CA GLY A 156 15.58 11.24 6.62
C GLY A 156 14.26 11.96 6.93
N SER A 157 13.54 11.52 7.97
CA SER A 157 12.21 12.02 8.32
C SER A 157 12.28 12.87 9.58
N SER A 158 11.33 13.79 9.75
CA SER A 158 11.25 14.60 10.97
C SER A 158 9.83 14.94 11.39
N GLN A 159 9.60 15.15 12.68
CA GLN A 159 8.26 15.46 13.22
C GLN A 159 7.22 14.45 12.71
N LEU A 160 7.50 13.16 12.90
CA LEU A 160 6.66 12.06 12.44
C LEU A 160 6.08 11.33 13.65
N THR A 161 4.75 11.17 13.68
CA THR A 161 4.08 10.31 14.66
C THR A 161 3.59 9.05 13.98
N ILE A 162 3.97 7.89 14.53
CA ILE A 162 3.47 6.59 14.12
C ILE A 162 2.70 6.00 15.30
N SER A 163 1.42 5.67 15.13
CA SER A 163 0.64 5.16 16.26
C SER A 163 -0.52 4.24 15.94
N GLY A 164 -0.91 3.40 16.90
CA GLY A 164 -2.04 2.48 16.75
C GLY A 164 -1.82 1.40 15.69
N LEU A 165 -0.56 1.04 15.41
CA LEU A 165 -0.26 0.02 14.41
C LEU A 165 -0.31 -1.38 15.02
N ILE A 166 -0.75 -2.33 14.19
CA ILE A 166 -0.61 -3.77 14.43
C ILE A 166 0.26 -4.32 13.31
N LEU A 167 1.44 -4.81 13.67
CA LEU A 167 2.35 -5.55 12.79
C LEU A 167 2.32 -7.02 13.21
N ASP A 168 1.79 -7.90 12.36
CA ASP A 168 1.61 -9.32 12.67
C ASP A 168 2.35 -10.21 11.68
N ASN A 169 3.51 -10.75 12.09
CA ASN A 169 4.28 -11.72 11.33
C ASN A 169 4.26 -13.13 11.91
N ARG A 170 3.37 -13.44 12.86
CA ARG A 170 3.33 -14.75 13.56
C ARG A 170 3.14 -15.95 12.65
N LEU A 171 2.62 -15.75 11.43
CA LEU A 171 2.57 -16.83 10.43
C LEU A 171 3.98 -17.36 10.11
N GLY A 172 4.99 -16.50 10.22
CA GLY A 172 6.40 -16.79 10.03
C GLY A 172 7.09 -17.50 11.19
N ASP A 173 6.47 -17.62 12.36
CA ASP A 173 7.06 -18.31 13.52
C ASP A 173 7.26 -19.81 13.28
N LYS A 174 6.36 -20.40 12.49
CA LYS A 174 6.43 -21.82 12.16
C LYS A 174 7.38 -22.03 10.98
N PRO A 175 8.15 -23.13 10.99
CA PRO A 175 8.89 -23.54 9.81
C PRO A 175 7.98 -23.79 8.61
N ASN A 176 8.55 -23.66 7.41
CA ASN A 176 7.89 -24.00 6.15
C ASN A 176 8.79 -24.93 5.29
N ALA A 177 8.34 -25.23 4.07
CA ALA A 177 9.06 -26.13 3.17
C ALA A 177 10.44 -25.61 2.71
N LYS A 178 10.72 -24.31 2.86
CA LYS A 178 11.98 -23.66 2.49
C LYS A 178 12.94 -23.51 3.68
N SER A 179 12.42 -23.44 4.91
CA SER A 179 13.21 -23.15 6.13
C SER A 179 13.63 -24.38 6.94
N GLY A 180 13.17 -25.57 6.57
CA GLY A 180 13.50 -26.80 7.29
C GLY A 180 12.96 -26.79 8.72
N SER A 181 13.84 -26.70 9.72
CA SER A 181 13.44 -26.59 11.14
C SER A 181 13.48 -25.15 11.68
N LEU A 182 13.95 -24.19 10.88
CA LEU A 182 13.99 -22.77 11.27
C LEU A 182 12.59 -22.16 11.14
N PRO A 183 12.20 -21.17 11.97
CA PRO A 183 11.07 -20.30 11.68
C PRO A 183 11.12 -19.80 10.23
N ALA A 184 9.98 -19.70 9.55
CA ALA A 184 9.94 -19.28 8.17
C ALA A 184 10.40 -17.82 7.99
N ALA A 185 9.89 -16.90 8.82
CA ALA A 185 10.31 -15.50 8.81
C ALA A 185 11.61 -15.31 9.59
N HIS A 186 12.49 -14.46 9.08
CA HIS A 186 13.76 -14.10 9.71
C HIS A 186 14.15 -12.69 9.30
N ASN A 187 14.88 -11.96 10.16
CA ASN A 187 15.14 -10.52 10.00
C ASN A 187 13.86 -9.70 9.80
N SER A 188 12.78 -10.09 10.50
CA SER A 188 11.48 -9.44 10.36
C SER A 188 11.31 -8.26 11.30
N ASP A 189 12.15 -7.25 11.15
CA ASP A 189 12.17 -6.07 12.00
C ASP A 189 10.86 -5.27 11.87
N GLY A 190 10.37 -4.70 12.98
CA GLY A 190 9.16 -3.89 12.99
C GLY A 190 9.40 -2.45 12.51
N PHE A 191 10.41 -1.79 13.10
CA PHE A 191 10.77 -0.40 12.79
C PHE A 191 12.29 -0.21 12.82
N ASP A 192 12.87 0.04 11.66
CA ASP A 192 14.21 0.55 11.48
C ASP A 192 14.15 2.07 11.36
N ILE A 193 14.92 2.78 12.18
CA ILE A 193 14.93 4.25 12.21
C ILE A 193 16.36 4.74 12.04
N SER A 194 16.58 5.54 11.00
CA SER A 194 17.89 6.13 10.69
C SER A 194 17.75 7.60 10.30
N SER A 195 18.80 8.39 10.50
CA SER A 195 18.90 9.77 9.96
C SER A 195 17.65 10.65 10.16
N SER A 196 16.95 10.49 11.27
CA SER A 196 15.63 11.10 11.52
C SER A 196 15.61 11.84 12.85
N ASP A 197 14.71 12.81 12.98
CA ASP A 197 14.62 13.71 14.14
C ASP A 197 13.16 13.87 14.63
N HIS A 198 12.90 13.83 15.93
CA HIS A 198 11.54 13.91 16.48
C HIS A 198 10.55 12.89 15.87
N VAL A 199 10.96 11.62 15.79
CA VAL A 199 10.06 10.50 15.46
C VAL A 199 9.45 9.96 16.76
N THR A 200 8.14 9.80 16.80
CA THR A 200 7.41 9.24 17.95
C THR A 200 6.66 8.00 17.53
N LEU A 201 6.88 6.89 18.25
CA LEU A 201 6.09 5.67 18.15
C LEU A 201 5.21 5.57 19.40
N ASP A 202 3.91 5.34 19.22
CA ASP A 202 2.94 5.27 20.32
C ASP A 202 1.89 4.19 20.08
N ASN A 203 1.50 3.45 21.12
CA ASN A 203 0.46 2.42 21.05
C ASN A 203 0.64 1.44 19.87
N ILE A 204 1.76 0.70 19.87
CA ILE A 204 2.14 -0.22 18.80
C ILE A 204 2.11 -1.66 19.29
N HIS A 205 1.57 -2.55 18.46
CA HIS A 205 1.68 -4.00 18.63
C HIS A 205 2.57 -4.56 17.52
N VAL A 206 3.64 -5.28 17.89
CA VAL A 206 4.52 -6.00 16.96
C VAL A 206 4.58 -7.45 17.40
N TYR A 207 4.32 -8.36 16.47
CA TYR A 207 4.36 -9.80 16.66
C TYR A 207 5.24 -10.47 15.62
#